data_AF-A0AAV4DW96-F1
#
_entry.id   AF-A0AAV4DW96-F1
#
_cell.length_a   1.000
_cell.length_b   1.000
_cell.length_c   1.000
_cell.angle_alpha   90.00
_cell.angle_beta   90.00
_cell.angle_gamma   90.00
#
_symmetry.space_group_name_H-M   'P 1'
#
loop_
_entity.id
_entity.type
_entity.pdbx_description
1 polymer ?
#
loop_
_entity_poly.entity_id
_entity_poly.type
_entity_poly.pdbx_seq_one_letter_code
_entity_poly.pdbx_strand_id
1 'polypeptide(L)'
;MVAKNILLLCLLATLSFAVEYEEYVKSPLYEREALRTLQSIRKRLRSGPRLTSSPFQSKRDRWRRGSCRSWHEPCVPWSSVSLEQCCNRGSQVCQCNLWMQNCRCASRAWG
;
A
#
# COMPACT_ATOMS: atom_id res chain seq x y z
N MET A 1 10.69 -2.40 -44.92
CA MET A 1 11.02 -0.96 -44.73
C MET A 1 10.31 -0.35 -43.52
N VAL A 2 9.03 -0.67 -43.27
CA VAL A 2 8.23 -0.13 -42.15
C VAL A 2 8.86 -0.33 -40.76
N ALA A 3 9.37 -1.52 -40.46
CA ALA A 3 9.98 -1.80 -39.14
C ALA A 3 11.20 -0.93 -38.82
N LYS A 4 12.02 -0.58 -39.83
CA LYS A 4 13.19 0.30 -39.64
C LYS A 4 12.76 1.74 -39.31
N ASN A 5 11.68 2.22 -39.92
CA ASN A 5 11.14 3.55 -39.65
C ASN A 5 10.51 3.65 -38.25
N ILE A 6 9.82 2.60 -37.79
CA ILE A 6 9.26 2.54 -36.44
C ILE A 6 10.37 2.58 -35.39
N LEU A 7 11.43 1.78 -35.56
CA LEU A 7 12.56 1.76 -34.63
C LEU A 7 13.26 3.13 -34.56
N LEU A 8 13.42 3.80 -35.70
CA LEU A 8 14.02 5.12 -35.77
C LEU A 8 13.18 6.17 -35.03
N LEU A 9 11.85 6.14 -35.19
CA LEU A 9 10.93 7.04 -34.48
C LEU A 9 10.95 6.83 -32.97
N CYS A 10 11.00 5.57 -32.51
CA CYS A 10 11.12 5.27 -31.08
C CYS A 10 12.44 5.80 -30.49
N LEU A 11 13.56 5.62 -31.20
CA LEU A 11 14.86 6.13 -30.76
C LEU A 11 14.86 7.66 -30.67
N LEU A 12 14.33 8.34 -31.68
CA LEU A 12 14.22 9.80 -31.67
C LEU A 12 13.36 10.29 -30.50
N ALA A 13 12.21 9.66 -30.26
CA ALA A 13 11.34 10.01 -29.13
C ALA A 13 12.08 9.85 -27.79
N THR A 14 12.79 8.74 -27.57
CA THR A 14 13.56 8.53 -26.33
C THR A 14 14.67 9.56 -26.14
N LEU A 15 15.33 9.99 -27.21
CA LEU A 15 16.36 11.03 -27.16
C LEU A 15 15.74 12.40 -26.85
N SER A 16 14.58 12.73 -27.42
CA SER A 16 13.85 13.96 -27.11
C SER A 16 13.49 14.04 -25.63
N PHE A 17 12.93 12.96 -25.07
CA PHE A 17 12.63 12.89 -23.64
C PHE A 17 13.88 12.99 -22.76
N ALA A 18 15.00 12.41 -23.17
CA ALA A 18 16.25 12.47 -22.41
C ALA A 18 16.80 13.91 -22.32
N VAL A 19 16.72 14.68 -23.41
CA VAL A 19 17.18 16.08 -23.43
C VAL A 19 16.28 16.97 -22.57
N GLU A 20 14.97 16.83 -22.68
CA GLU A 20 14.02 17.60 -21.88
C GLU A 20 14.16 17.30 -20.38
N TYR A 21 14.46 16.04 -20.04
CA TYR A 21 14.74 15.64 -18.66
C TYR A 21 16.01 16.29 -18.11
N GLU A 22 17.09 16.32 -18.89
CA GLU A 22 18.35 16.99 -18.51
C GLU A 22 18.13 18.48 -18.21
N GLU A 23 17.32 19.15 -19.03
CA GLU A 23 16.99 20.56 -18.86
C GLU A 23 16.12 20.79 -17.62
N TYR A 24 15.13 19.91 -17.37
CA TYR A 24 14.31 19.95 -16.16
C TYR A 24 15.14 19.78 -14.89
N VAL A 25 16.09 18.82 -14.86
CA VAL A 25 16.93 18.57 -13.67
C VAL A 25 17.83 19.76 -13.34
N LYS A 26 18.27 20.52 -14.35
CA LYS A 26 19.06 21.75 -14.18
C LYS A 26 18.20 22.98 -13.84
N SER A 27 16.88 22.88 -13.94
CA SER A 27 15.98 24.00 -13.71
C SER A 27 15.89 24.38 -12.22
N PRO A 28 15.69 25.67 -11.88
CA PRO A 28 15.50 26.11 -10.50
C PRO A 28 14.18 25.60 -9.89
N LEU A 29 13.24 25.13 -10.72
CA LEU A 29 12.01 24.50 -10.27
C LEU A 29 12.30 23.14 -9.62
N TYR A 30 13.14 22.32 -10.26
CA TYR A 30 13.57 21.04 -9.71
C TYR A 30 14.28 21.21 -8.37
N GLU A 31 15.16 22.21 -8.24
CA GLU A 31 15.84 22.50 -6.98
C GLU A 31 14.86 22.78 -5.82
N ARG A 32 13.82 23.60 -6.06
CA ARG A 32 12.80 23.90 -5.05
C ARG A 32 11.99 22.66 -4.65
N GLU A 33 11.62 21.83 -5.61
CA GLU A 33 10.87 20.59 -5.36
C GLU A 33 11.71 19.54 -4.64
N ALA A 34 12.98 19.39 -5.03
CA ALA A 34 13.95 18.53 -4.37
C ALA A 34 14.16 18.96 -2.91
N LEU A 35 14.37 20.26 -2.66
CA LEU A 35 14.52 20.80 -1.30
C LEU A 35 13.26 20.58 -0.45
N ARG A 36 12.07 20.81 -1.00
CA ARG A 36 10.79 20.53 -0.31
C ARG A 36 10.68 19.05 0.07
N THR A 37 11.07 18.15 -0.84
CA THR A 37 11.05 16.70 -0.62
C THR A 37 12.04 16.30 0.48
N LEU A 38 13.27 16.82 0.44
CA LEU A 38 14.29 16.58 1.46
C LEU A 38 13.86 17.11 2.84
N GLN A 39 13.21 18.29 2.90
CA GLN A 39 12.66 18.82 4.15
C GLN A 39 11.54 17.93 4.71
N SER A 40 10.66 17.41 3.85
CA SER A 40 9.62 16.45 4.24
C SER A 40 10.22 15.16 4.81
N ILE A 41 11.23 14.59 4.15
CA ILE A 41 11.94 13.40 4.62
C ILE A 41 12.63 13.69 5.94
N ARG A 42 13.36 14.80 6.07
CA ARG A 42 14.02 15.21 7.32
C ARG A 42 13.02 15.38 8.46
N LYS A 43 11.84 15.92 8.20
CA LYS A 43 10.75 16.05 9.18
C LYS A 43 10.24 14.68 9.63
N ARG A 44 10.08 13.72 8.71
CA ARG A 44 9.70 12.33 9.03
C ARG A 44 10.77 11.62 9.86
N LEU A 45 12.04 11.77 9.50
CA LEU A 45 13.14 11.17 10.25
C LEU A 45 13.29 11.76 11.66
N ARG A 46 13.15 13.09 11.82
CA ARG A 46 13.20 13.75 13.14
C ARG A 46 12.00 13.43 14.02
N SER A 47 10.85 13.12 13.44
CA SER A 47 9.69 12.67 14.21
C SER A 47 9.77 11.19 14.60
N GLY A 48 10.93 10.55 14.36
CA GLY A 48 11.18 9.14 14.60
C GLY A 48 10.41 8.25 13.63
N PRO A 49 10.75 6.96 13.53
CA PRO A 49 9.84 5.99 12.97
C PRO A 49 8.59 5.97 13.86
N ARG A 50 7.59 6.78 13.52
CA ARG A 50 6.22 6.45 13.90
C ARG A 50 5.96 5.13 13.21
N LEU A 51 6.06 4.04 13.97
CA LEU A 51 5.35 2.80 13.70
C LEU A 51 4.04 3.21 13.02
N THR A 52 3.90 2.85 11.76
CA THR A 52 2.80 3.21 10.90
C THR A 52 1.51 2.56 11.42
N SER A 53 0.97 3.10 12.51
CA SER A 53 -0.46 3.15 12.73
C SER A 53 -0.98 4.21 11.77
N SER A 54 -1.57 3.74 10.67
CA SER A 54 -2.40 4.50 9.75
C SER A 54 -3.21 5.60 10.46
N PRO A 55 -3.35 6.83 9.90
CA PRO A 55 -4.09 7.92 10.54
C PRO A 55 -5.61 7.68 10.64
N PHE A 56 -6.09 6.50 10.27
CA PHE A 56 -7.48 6.08 10.44
C PHE A 56 -7.73 5.23 11.71
N GLN A 57 -6.87 5.30 12.73
CA GLN A 57 -7.18 4.71 14.03
C GLN A 57 -8.14 5.62 14.82
N SER A 58 -9.41 5.50 14.44
CA SER A 58 -10.59 5.91 15.18
C SER A 58 -10.45 5.52 16.66
N LYS A 59 -11.00 6.35 17.56
CA LYS A 59 -11.14 6.09 19.01
C LYS A 59 -11.74 4.70 19.36
N ARG A 60 -12.22 3.92 18.38
CA ARG A 60 -12.59 2.50 18.49
C ARG A 60 -11.42 1.55 18.85
N ASP A 61 -10.17 1.87 18.55
CA ASP A 61 -9.06 0.92 18.77
C ASP A 61 -8.66 0.75 20.25
N ARG A 62 -9.08 1.68 21.13
CA ARG A 62 -8.82 1.54 22.57
C ARG A 62 -9.70 0.44 23.23
N TRP A 63 -10.79 0.03 22.59
CA TRP A 63 -11.63 -1.10 23.02
C TRP A 63 -11.21 -2.46 22.42
N ARG A 64 -10.26 -2.49 21.47
CA ARG A 64 -9.77 -3.71 20.80
C ARG A 64 -8.74 -4.52 21.60
N ARG A 65 -8.87 -4.58 22.92
CA ARG A 65 -8.22 -5.62 23.75
C ARG A 65 -9.18 -6.78 24.06
N GLY A 66 -10.23 -6.97 23.26
CA GLY A 66 -11.28 -7.97 23.49
C GLY A 66 -11.33 -9.09 22.45
N SER A 67 -10.59 -10.17 22.69
CA SER A 67 -10.91 -11.57 22.35
C SER A 67 -11.10 -12.07 20.90
N CYS A 68 -11.29 -11.23 19.86
CA CYS A 68 -11.59 -11.76 18.51
C CYS A 68 -11.40 -10.73 17.36
N ARG A 69 -11.38 -11.22 16.11
CA ARG A 69 -11.27 -10.45 14.86
C ARG A 69 -12.62 -10.02 14.32
N SER A 70 -12.75 -8.75 13.92
CA SER A 70 -13.99 -8.24 13.34
C SER A 70 -14.07 -8.45 11.82
N TRP A 71 -15.17 -8.02 11.21
CA TRP A 71 -15.40 -8.16 9.77
C TRP A 71 -14.25 -7.61 8.91
N HIS A 72 -13.85 -8.34 7.88
CA HIS A 72 -12.74 -8.04 6.96
C HIS A 72 -11.34 -7.92 7.57
N GLU A 73 -11.19 -8.25 8.85
CA GLU A 73 -9.87 -8.32 9.46
C GLU A 73 -9.10 -9.57 9.05
N PRO A 74 -7.76 -9.48 9.05
CA PRO A 74 -6.90 -10.65 8.91
C PRO A 74 -7.21 -11.70 9.97
N CYS A 75 -7.32 -12.95 9.53
CA CYS A 75 -7.57 -14.10 10.40
C CYS A 75 -6.67 -15.27 10.00
N VAL A 76 -6.50 -16.22 10.92
CA VAL A 76 -5.76 -17.45 10.69
C VAL A 76 -6.77 -18.59 10.54
N PRO A 77 -6.81 -19.29 9.38
CA PRO A 77 -7.74 -20.40 9.19
C PRO A 77 -7.42 -21.50 10.20
N TRP A 78 -8.48 -22.10 10.78
CA TRP A 78 -8.41 -23.18 11.78
C TRP A 78 -7.63 -22.89 13.07
N SER A 79 -7.31 -21.63 13.38
CA SER A 79 -6.69 -21.29 14.66
C SER A 79 -7.61 -21.67 15.82
N SER A 80 -7.08 -22.33 16.85
CA SER A 80 -7.77 -22.58 18.11
C SER A 80 -7.73 -21.38 19.07
N VAL A 81 -6.95 -20.36 18.74
CA VAL A 81 -6.78 -19.15 19.56
C VAL A 81 -7.95 -18.20 19.31
N SER A 82 -8.73 -17.91 20.36
CA SER A 82 -9.93 -17.05 20.27
C SER A 82 -9.62 -15.68 19.64
N LEU A 83 -8.48 -15.08 20.01
CA LEU A 83 -8.01 -13.78 19.52
C LEU A 83 -7.76 -13.73 18.00
N GLU A 84 -7.55 -14.88 17.37
CA GLU A 84 -7.27 -14.99 15.93
C GLU A 84 -8.50 -15.40 15.12
N GLN A 85 -9.60 -15.73 15.80
CA GLN A 85 -10.86 -16.14 15.19
C GLN A 85 -11.79 -14.95 14.99
N CYS A 86 -12.72 -15.08 14.04
CA CYS A 86 -13.77 -14.10 13.80
C CYS A 86 -14.75 -14.03 14.99
N CYS A 87 -15.13 -12.83 15.39
CA CYS A 87 -15.95 -12.58 16.58
C CYS A 87 -17.32 -13.27 16.54
N ASN A 88 -17.92 -13.41 15.36
CA ASN A 88 -19.23 -14.01 15.22
C ASN A 88 -19.13 -15.36 14.49
N ARG A 89 -18.82 -16.43 15.23
CA ARG A 89 -18.66 -17.79 14.66
C ARG A 89 -19.91 -18.30 13.92
N GLY A 90 -21.10 -17.79 14.25
CA GLY A 90 -22.36 -18.19 13.62
C GLY A 90 -22.58 -17.58 12.24
N SER A 91 -22.13 -16.34 12.03
CA SER A 91 -22.36 -15.59 10.78
C SER A 91 -21.10 -15.35 9.95
N GLN A 92 -19.92 -15.47 10.56
CA GLN A 92 -18.61 -15.17 9.95
C GLN A 92 -17.69 -16.39 9.93
N VAL A 93 -16.89 -16.49 8.88
CA VAL A 93 -15.83 -17.49 8.70
C VAL A 93 -14.58 -16.81 8.16
N CYS A 94 -13.42 -17.40 8.46
CA CYS A 94 -12.16 -16.95 7.88
C CYS A 94 -12.06 -17.48 6.45
N GLN A 95 -12.23 -16.60 5.46
CA GLN A 95 -12.10 -16.93 4.04
C GLN A 95 -10.74 -16.52 3.53
N CYS A 96 -10.08 -17.41 2.79
CA CYS A 96 -8.81 -17.15 2.14
C CYS A 96 -8.99 -17.24 0.62
N ASN A 97 -8.03 -16.71 -0.13
CA ASN A 97 -7.97 -17.02 -1.56
C ASN A 97 -7.59 -18.50 -1.79
N LEU A 98 -7.62 -18.93 -3.06
CA LEU A 98 -7.26 -20.31 -3.49
C LEU A 98 -5.88 -20.80 -3.01
N TRP A 99 -4.99 -19.87 -2.65
CA TRP A 99 -3.62 -20.15 -2.22
C TRP A 99 -3.44 -20.05 -0.70
N MET A 100 -4.53 -19.98 0.06
CA MET A 100 -4.52 -19.78 1.52
C MET A 100 -3.80 -18.50 1.97
N GLN A 101 -3.78 -17.48 1.12
CA GLN A 101 -3.23 -16.16 1.39
C GLN A 101 -4.33 -15.12 1.56
N ASN A 102 -3.99 -13.99 2.19
CA ASN A 102 -4.90 -12.85 2.39
C ASN A 102 -6.24 -13.25 3.04
N CYS A 103 -6.16 -14.11 4.05
CA CYS A 103 -7.31 -14.62 4.79
C CYS A 103 -8.01 -13.51 5.59
N ARG A 104 -9.34 -13.42 5.48
CA ARG A 104 -10.14 -12.39 6.14
C ARG A 104 -11.47 -12.93 6.67
N CYS A 105 -11.97 -12.29 7.72
CA CYS A 105 -13.31 -12.57 8.22
C CYS A 105 -14.36 -12.07 7.22
N ALA A 106 -15.15 -13.00 6.68
CA ALA A 106 -16.26 -12.74 5.77
C ALA A 106 -17.49 -13.54 6.22
N SER A 107 -18.66 -13.29 5.64
CA SER A 107 -19.89 -13.94 6.09
C SER A 107 -20.05 -15.25 5.37
N ARG A 108 -20.68 -16.21 6.03
CA ARG A 108 -20.98 -17.53 5.45
C ARG A 108 -21.88 -17.45 4.21
N ALA A 109 -22.58 -16.33 4.02
CA ALA A 109 -23.55 -16.14 2.94
C ALA A 109 -22.93 -15.76 1.59
N TRP A 110 -21.63 -15.42 1.53
CA TRP A 110 -20.94 -15.11 0.29
C TRP A 110 -19.89 -16.20 0.04
N GLY A 111 -20.29 -17.21 -0.72
CA GLY A 111 -19.44 -18.24 -1.30
C GLY A 111 -19.54 -18.17 -2.82
#